data_AF-A0AAW8G5N7-F1
#
_entry.id   AF-A0AAW8G5N7-F1
#
_cell.length_a   1.000
_cell.length_b   1.000
_cell.length_c   1.000
_cell.angle_alpha   90.00
_cell.angle_beta   90.00
_cell.angle_gamma   90.00
#
_symmetry.space_group_name_H-M   'P 1'
#
loop_
_entity.id
_entity.type
_entity.pdbx_description
1 polymer ?
#
loop_
_entity_poly.entity_id
_entity_poly.type
_entity_poly.pdbx_seq_one_letter_code
_entity_poly.pdbx_strand_id
1 'polypeptide(L)'
;MTVNIELENAEDFPFIKELLEKLKGVKSVSVQEDEEFYEDGTPKWFIERLADYADRLEEKDMISEEEFFKYVDDQICRLNSQK
;
A
#
# COMPACT_ATOMS: atom_id res chain seq x y z
N MET A 1 21.37 -6.82 1.95
CA MET A 1 21.99 -5.89 2.91
C MET A 1 21.42 -4.52 2.61
N THR A 2 20.69 -3.94 3.55
CA THR A 2 20.05 -2.63 3.37
C THR A 2 20.95 -1.59 4.04
N VAL A 3 21.29 -0.51 3.32
CA VAL A 3 22.13 0.58 3.83
C VAL A 3 21.25 1.82 3.89
N ASN A 4 21.02 2.34 5.09
CA ASN A 4 20.34 3.60 5.30
C ASN A 4 21.40 4.71 5.32
N ILE A 5 21.19 5.75 4.51
CA ILE A 5 22.05 6.93 4.48
C ILE A 5 21.24 8.07 5.09
N GLU A 6 21.68 8.58 6.22
CA GLU A 6 21.09 9.75 6.86
C GLU A 6 21.78 11.00 6.34
N LEU A 7 21.00 11.99 5.92
CA LEU A 7 21.49 13.29 5.46
C LEU A 7 21.26 14.32 6.56
N GLU A 8 22.33 14.98 7.00
CA GLU A 8 22.25 16.06 7.99
C GLU A 8 21.67 17.36 7.39
N ASN A 9 21.77 17.51 6.08
CA ASN A 9 21.23 18.65 5.33
C ASN A 9 20.38 18.17 4.15
N ALA A 10 19.10 18.56 4.15
CA ALA A 10 18.15 18.20 3.09
C ALA A 10 18.50 18.85 1.73
N GLU A 11 19.23 19.96 1.72
CA GLU A 11 19.65 20.64 0.48
C GLU A 11 20.65 19.81 -0.35
N ASP A 12 21.35 18.86 0.29
CA ASP A 12 22.31 17.98 -0.38
C ASP A 12 21.66 16.76 -1.05
N PHE A 13 20.36 16.53 -0.77
CA PHE A 13 19.62 15.39 -1.30
C PHE A 13 19.63 15.29 -2.84
N PRO A 14 19.41 16.37 -3.62
CA PRO A 14 19.43 16.30 -5.08
C PRO A 14 20.80 15.88 -5.63
N PHE A 15 21.87 16.38 -5.04
CA PHE A 15 23.24 16.07 -5.44
C PHE A 15 23.61 14.61 -5.13
N ILE A 16 23.27 14.14 -3.93
CA ILE A 16 23.56 12.78 -3.49
C ILE A 16 22.74 11.76 -4.28
N LYS A 17 21.47 12.08 -4.57
CA LYS A 17 20.61 11.27 -5.44
C LYS A 17 21.23 11.09 -6.83
N GLU A 18 21.70 12.17 -7.46
CA GLU A 18 22.33 12.11 -8.78
C GLU A 18 23.61 11.26 -8.78
N LEU A 19 24.41 11.32 -7.70
CA LEU A 19 25.60 10.48 -7.53
C LEU A 19 25.24 8.99 -7.41
N LEU A 20 24.21 8.66 -6.64
CA LEU A 20 23.75 7.30 -6.44
C LEU A 20 23.14 6.71 -7.71
N GLU A 21 22.38 7.48 -8.47
CA GLU A 21 21.78 7.05 -9.75
C GLU A 21 22.82 6.74 -10.84
N LYS A 22 24.03 7.32 -10.75
CA LYS A 22 25.15 7.01 -11.67
C LYS A 22 25.80 5.65 -11.38
N LEU A 23 25.56 5.03 -10.22
CA LEU A 23 26.09 3.72 -9.88
C LEU A 23 25.21 2.61 -10.47
N LYS A 24 25.81 1.75 -11.31
CA LYS A 24 25.11 0.58 -11.87
C LYS A 24 24.62 -0.33 -10.74
N GLY A 25 23.30 -0.54 -10.67
CA GLY A 25 22.67 -1.43 -9.70
C GLY A 25 22.05 -0.71 -8.49
N VAL A 26 22.18 0.61 -8.39
CA VAL A 26 21.48 1.40 -7.38
C VAL A 26 20.19 1.93 -7.99
N LYS A 27 19.05 1.57 -7.39
CA LYS A 27 17.74 2.11 -7.74
C LYS A 27 17.29 2.99 -6.58
N SER A 28 17.18 4.30 -6.81
CA SER A 28 16.57 5.21 -5.84
C SER A 28 15.10 4.84 -5.73
N VAL A 29 14.72 4.14 -4.65
CA VAL A 29 13.32 4.02 -4.28
C VAL A 29 13.02 5.28 -3.49
N SER A 30 12.58 6.33 -4.18
CA SER A 30 11.98 7.48 -3.50
C SER A 30 10.75 6.95 -2.76
N VAL A 31 10.85 6.86 -1.44
CA VAL A 31 9.65 6.90 -0.61
C VAL A 31 9.05 8.27 -0.90
N GLN A 32 7.88 8.30 -1.53
CA GLN A 32 7.26 9.56 -1.92
C GLN A 32 7.06 10.38 -0.65
N GLU A 33 7.75 11.52 -0.55
CA GLU A 33 7.72 12.40 0.63
C GLU A 33 6.33 13.03 0.86
N ASP A 34 5.41 12.86 -0.09
CA ASP A 34 4.04 13.38 -0.08
C ASP A 34 2.97 12.28 0.07
N GLU A 35 3.30 11.10 0.61
CA GLU A 35 2.27 10.12 0.97
C GLU A 35 1.48 10.62 2.17
N GLU A 36 0.31 11.21 1.90
CA GLU A 36 -0.66 11.55 2.92
C GLU A 36 -1.37 10.29 3.42
N PHE A 37 -1.50 10.14 4.74
CA PHE A 37 -2.18 9.02 5.39
C PHE A 37 -3.42 9.51 6.15
N TYR A 38 -4.41 8.63 6.31
CA TYR A 38 -5.52 8.80 7.26
C TYR A 38 -5.05 8.48 8.70
N GLU A 39 -5.86 8.83 9.71
CA GLU A 39 -5.52 8.62 11.13
C GLU A 39 -5.29 7.15 11.50
N ASP A 40 -5.87 6.22 10.73
CA ASP A 40 -5.72 4.78 10.87
C ASP A 40 -4.44 4.22 10.19
N GLY A 41 -3.65 5.09 9.55
CA GLY A 41 -2.45 4.71 8.80
C GLY A 41 -2.72 4.22 7.38
N THR A 42 -3.95 4.36 6.87
CA THR A 42 -4.27 4.04 5.47
C THR A 42 -3.74 5.13 4.54
N PRO A 43 -2.97 4.82 3.48
CA PRO A 43 -2.53 5.81 2.50
C PRO A 43 -3.73 6.45 1.77
N LYS A 44 -3.73 7.76 1.54
CA LYS A 44 -4.86 8.42 0.86
C LYS A 44 -5.09 7.93 -0.56
N TRP A 45 -4.00 7.65 -1.31
CA TRP A 45 -4.08 7.07 -2.65
C TRP A 45 -4.81 5.73 -2.69
N PHE A 46 -4.81 4.98 -1.58
CA PHE A 46 -5.43 3.65 -1.49
C PHE A 46 -6.94 3.73 -1.68
N ILE A 47 -7.59 4.74 -1.10
CA ILE A 47 -9.04 4.93 -1.22
C ILE A 47 -9.43 5.28 -2.66
N GLU A 48 -8.66 6.15 -3.32
CA GLU A 48 -8.88 6.49 -4.73
C GLU A 48 -8.75 5.24 -5.63
N ARG A 49 -7.75 4.40 -5.38
CA ARG A 49 -7.56 3.15 -6.11
C ARG A 49 -8.64 2.12 -5.85
N LEU A 50 -9.16 2.05 -4.63
CA LEU A 50 -10.30 1.19 -4.30
C LEU A 50 -11.57 1.64 -5.03
N ALA A 51 -11.83 2.94 -5.08
CA ALA A 51 -12.97 3.49 -5.81
C ALA A 51 -12.85 3.20 -7.32
N ASP A 52 -11.69 3.47 -7.92
CA ASP A 52 -11.40 3.15 -9.32
C ASP A 52 -11.59 1.66 -9.65
N TYR A 53 -11.27 0.78 -8.70
CA TYR A 53 -11.45 -0.66 -8.84
C TYR A 53 -12.94 -1.03 -8.75
N ALA A 54 -13.65 -0.49 -7.78
CA ALA A 54 -15.08 -0.75 -7.58
C ALA A 54 -15.91 -0.36 -8.81
N ASP A 55 -15.60 0.77 -9.45
CA ASP A 55 -16.28 1.25 -10.66
C ASP A 55 -16.08 0.33 -11.88
N ARG A 56 -15.06 -0.53 -11.86
CA ARG A 56 -14.76 -1.49 -12.95
C ARG A 56 -15.37 -2.86 -12.73
N LEU A 57 -15.96 -3.12 -11.57
CA LEU A 57 -16.54 -4.42 -11.26
C LEU A 57 -17.81 -4.62 -12.08
N GLU A 58 -17.91 -5.78 -12.73
CA GLU A 58 -19.13 -6.22 -13.38
C GLU A 58 -19.96 -7.08 -12.42
N GLU A 59 -21.24 -7.30 -12.73
CA GLU A 59 -22.14 -8.11 -11.90
C GLU A 59 -21.61 -9.53 -11.65
N LYS A 60 -20.89 -10.10 -12.63
CA LYS A 60 -20.22 -11.41 -12.50
C LYS A 60 -19.09 -11.44 -11.47
N ASP A 61 -18.53 -10.28 -11.13
CA ASP A 61 -17.42 -10.14 -10.18
C ASP A 61 -17.94 -9.86 -8.76
N MET A 62 -19.23 -9.58 -8.61
CA MET A 62 -19.90 -9.37 -7.34
C MET A 62 -20.43 -10.70 -6.77
N ILE A 63 -20.40 -10.82 -5.45
CA ILE A 63 -21.10 -11.88 -4.73
C ILE A 63 -22.48 -11.39 -4.32
N SER A 64 -23.43 -12.33 -4.20
CA SER A 64 -24.74 -12.02 -3.63
C SER A 64 -24.64 -11.73 -2.13
N GLU A 65 -25.66 -11.04 -1.60
CA GLU A 65 -25.78 -10.78 -0.16
C GLU A 65 -25.80 -12.09 0.65
N GLU A 66 -26.49 -13.12 0.16
CA GLU A 66 -26.54 -14.44 0.80
C GLU A 66 -25.16 -15.10 0.86
N GLU A 67 -24.38 -15.04 -0.22
CA GLU A 67 -23.01 -15.55 -0.26
C GLU A 67 -22.08 -14.79 0.68
N PHE A 68 -22.26 -13.47 0.79
CA PHE A 68 -21.50 -12.65 1.73
C PHE A 68 -21.76 -13.08 3.17
N PHE A 69 -23.03 -13.18 3.58
CA PHE A 69 -23.37 -13.59 4.95
C PHE A 69 -22.92 -15.01 5.26
N LYS A 70 -23.06 -15.93 4.31
CA LYS A 70 -22.55 -17.30 4.46
C LYS A 70 -21.03 -17.30 4.69
N TYR A 71 -20.28 -16.49 3.94
CA TYR A 71 -18.84 -16.37 4.13
C TYR A 71 -18.50 -15.80 5.52
N VAL A 72 -19.22 -14.77 5.98
CA VAL A 72 -19.05 -14.19 7.32
C VAL A 72 -19.27 -15.25 8.40
N ASP A 73 -20.38 -16.00 8.31
CA ASP A 73 -20.70 -17.07 9.27
C ASP A 73 -19.62 -18.15 9.29
N ASP A 74 -19.12 -18.57 8.12
CA ASP A 74 -18.02 -19.54 8.01
C ASP A 74 -16.74 -19.03 8.68
N GLN A 75 -16.38 -17.75 8.51
CA GLN A 75 -15.20 -17.18 9.15
C GLN A 75 -15.36 -17.04 10.67
N ILE A 76 -16.54 -16.64 11.13
CA ILE A 76 -16.85 -16.59 12.57
C ILE A 76 -16.73 -17.99 13.18
N CYS A 77 -17.29 -19.01 12.52
CA CYS A 77 -17.17 -20.40 12.95
C CYS A 77 -15.71 -20.86 13.01
N ARG A 78 -14.89 -20.51 12.01
CA ARG A 78 -13.45 -20.83 11.99
C ARG A 78 -12.66 -20.15 13.10
N LEU A 79 -12.89 -18.86 13.35
CA LEU A 79 -12.20 -18.13 14.41
C LEU A 79 -12.58 -18.67 15.80
N ASN A 80 -13.85 -19.04 15.99
CA ASN A 80 -14.33 -19.59 17.25
C ASN A 80 -13.96 -21.07 17.46
N SER A 81 -13.71 -21.83 16.40
CA SER A 81 -13.26 -23.23 16.47
C SER A 81 -11.75 -23.39 16.67
N GLN A 82 -10.97 -22.30 16.58
CA GLN A 82 -9.55 -22.26 16.94
C GLN A 82 -9.30 -22.13 18.46
N LYS A 83 -10.33 -22.30 19.30
CA LYS A 83 -10.21 -22.33 20.76
C LYS A 83 -9.90 -23.73 21.30
#